data_AF-A0A7K4HCP5-F1
#
_entry.id   AF-A0A7K4HCP5-F1
#
_cell.length_a   1.000
_cell.length_b   1.000
_cell.length_c   1.000
_cell.angle_alpha   90.00
_cell.angle_beta   90.00
_cell.angle_gamma   90.00
#
_symmetry.space_group_name_H-M   'P 1'
#
loop_
_entity.id
_entity.type
_entity.pdbx_description
1 polymer ?
#
loop_
_entity_poly.entity_id
_entity_poly.type
_entity_poly.pdbx_seq_one_letter_code
_entity_poly.pdbx_strand_id
1 'polypeptide(L)'
;MFLTILQMGTIPMEKLFPIIIMVAFAVGDILLLKLGLVATKAKKRTRMKWVAGSFLIQFGVVFIISSPLFLLGIMGAYRGEPEGLVPIILLSIFIDFNVINILHQIGLKRSLIVVVLTFVPIMLIMVIFGSSLPSFFM
;
A
#
# COMPACT_ATOMS: atom_id res chain seq x y z
N MET A 1 -18.81 -9.58 -12.55
CA MET A 1 -18.53 -8.42 -11.67
C MET A 1 -18.05 -7.19 -12.43
N PHE A 2 -17.02 -7.27 -13.29
CA PHE A 2 -16.59 -6.09 -14.08
C PHE A 2 -17.68 -5.56 -15.04
N LEU A 3 -18.42 -6.47 -15.68
CA LEU A 3 -19.56 -6.13 -16.55
C LEU A 3 -20.76 -5.55 -15.78
N THR A 4 -20.92 -5.92 -14.51
CA THR A 4 -21.99 -5.44 -13.64
C THR A 4 -21.76 -3.98 -13.22
N ILE A 5 -20.49 -3.59 -13.05
CA ILE A 5 -20.06 -2.21 -12.74
C ILE A 5 -20.29 -1.27 -13.94
N LEU A 6 -20.14 -1.77 -15.17
CA LEU A 6 -20.40 -1.00 -16.40
C LEU A 6 -21.90 -0.81 -16.69
N GLN A 7 -22.77 -1.65 -16.12
CA GLN A 7 -24.22 -1.61 -16.33
C GLN A 7 -24.98 -0.82 -15.26
N MET A 8 -24.36 -0.53 -14.11
CA MET A 8 -24.90 0.40 -13.12
C MET A 8 -24.60 1.84 -13.57
N GLY A 9 -25.62 2.50 -14.15
CA GLY A 9 -25.57 3.93 -14.42
C GLY A 9 -25.11 4.72 -13.20
N THR A 10 -24.27 5.75 -13.42
CA THR A 10 -23.69 6.66 -12.41
C THR A 10 -23.49 6.03 -11.04
N ILE A 11 -22.31 5.45 -10.82
CA ILE A 11 -21.88 5.04 -9.48
C ILE A 11 -21.96 6.29 -8.58
N PRO A 12 -22.69 6.24 -7.45
CA PRO A 12 -22.81 7.39 -6.56
C PRO A 12 -21.42 7.84 -6.10
N MET A 13 -21.17 9.15 -6.15
CA MET A 13 -19.85 9.73 -5.84
C MET A 13 -19.33 9.31 -4.46
N GLU A 14 -20.22 9.05 -3.50
CA GLU A 14 -19.89 8.56 -2.16
C GLU A 14 -19.17 7.20 -2.19
N LYS A 15 -19.49 6.32 -3.15
CA LYS A 15 -18.81 5.02 -3.32
C LYS A 15 -17.52 5.15 -4.17
N LEU A 16 -17.47 6.10 -5.11
CA LEU A 16 -16.27 6.34 -5.92
C LEU A 16 -15.16 7.09 -5.17
N PHE A 17 -15.53 7.99 -4.25
CA PHE A 17 -14.60 8.88 -3.56
C PHE A 17 -13.47 8.14 -2.81
N PRO A 18 -13.72 7.08 -2.03
CA PRO A 18 -12.67 6.29 -1.38
C PRO A 18 -11.71 5.65 -2.38
N ILE A 19 -12.21 5.18 -3.53
CA ILE A 19 -11.40 4.56 -4.59
C ILE A 19 -10.50 5.61 -5.26
N ILE A 20 -11.04 6.79 -5.56
CA ILE A 20 -10.26 7.90 -6.15
C ILE A 20 -9.14 8.31 -5.21
N ILE A 21 -9.43 8.46 -3.91
CA ILE A 21 -8.44 8.77 -2.88
C ILE A 21 -7.37 7.67 -2.84
N MET A 22 -7.77 6.40 -2.80
CA MET A 22 -6.83 5.28 -2.78
C MET A 22 -5.88 5.31 -3.98
N VAL A 23 -6.40 5.51 -5.19
CA VAL A 23 -5.58 5.59 -6.41
C VAL A 23 -4.65 6.81 -6.35
N ALA A 24 -5.16 7.98 -5.94
CA ALA A 24 -4.36 9.20 -5.81
C ALA A 24 -3.20 9.03 -4.81
N PHE A 25 -3.47 8.42 -3.66
CA PHE A 25 -2.44 8.13 -2.66
C PHE A 25 -1.44 7.08 -3.14
N ALA A 26 -1.88 6.00 -3.82
CA ALA A 26 -0.98 5.00 -4.38
C ALA A 26 -0.02 5.61 -5.43
N VAL A 27 -0.54 6.47 -6.31
CA VAL A 27 0.28 7.21 -7.28
C VAL A 27 1.22 8.20 -6.57
N GLY A 28 0.70 8.90 -5.56
CA GLY A 28 1.49 9.78 -4.70
C GLY A 28 2.65 9.04 -4.02
N ASP A 29 2.43 7.80 -3.61
CA ASP A 29 3.43 7.02 -2.89
C ASP A 29 4.56 6.53 -3.81
N ILE A 30 4.28 6.26 -5.09
CA ILE A 30 5.31 6.05 -6.12
C ILE A 30 6.20 7.30 -6.25
N LEU A 31 5.61 8.50 -6.19
CA LEU A 31 6.35 9.76 -6.23
C LEU A 31 7.15 9.99 -4.95
N LEU A 32 6.59 9.67 -3.78
CA LEU A 32 7.30 9.73 -2.50
C LEU A 32 8.48 8.77 -2.49
N LEU A 33 8.30 7.54 -2.96
CA LEU A 33 9.39 6.58 -3.13
C LEU A 33 10.48 7.17 -4.01
N LYS A 34 10.12 7.73 -5.17
CA LYS A 34 11.07 8.41 -6.06
C LYS A 34 11.83 9.53 -5.36
N LEU A 35 11.13 10.39 -4.61
CA LEU A 35 11.73 11.47 -3.83
C LEU A 35 12.67 10.94 -2.75
N GLY A 36 12.28 9.90 -2.02
CA GLY A 36 13.11 9.22 -1.03
C GLY A 36 14.40 8.66 -1.64
N LEU A 37 14.33 8.06 -2.83
CA LEU A 37 15.52 7.58 -3.56
C LEU A 37 16.45 8.72 -3.97
N VAL A 38 15.90 9.86 -4.39
CA VAL A 38 16.69 11.05 -4.76
C VAL A 38 17.36 11.65 -3.52
N ALA A 39 16.61 11.84 -2.42
CA ALA A 39 17.12 12.37 -1.17
C ALA A 39 18.25 11.50 -0.57
N THR A 40 18.13 10.19 -0.68
CA THR A 40 19.12 9.23 -0.15
C THR A 40 20.27 8.92 -1.11
N LYS A 41 20.28 9.52 -2.32
CA LYS A 41 21.27 9.32 -3.37
C LYS A 41 21.43 7.83 -3.75
N ALA A 42 20.32 7.17 -4.07
CA ALA A 42 20.31 5.79 -4.53
C ALA A 42 21.16 5.60 -5.80
N LYS A 43 21.94 4.50 -5.84
CA LYS A 43 22.98 4.30 -6.87
C LYS A 43 22.48 3.51 -8.09
N LYS A 44 21.51 2.61 -7.91
CA LYS A 44 21.02 1.73 -8.97
C LYS A 44 19.50 1.82 -9.12
N ARG A 45 19.02 1.47 -10.31
CA ARG A 45 17.59 1.26 -10.64
C ARG A 45 16.67 2.41 -10.19
N THR A 46 17.13 3.66 -10.28
CA THR A 46 16.36 4.84 -9.85
C THR A 46 15.37 5.37 -10.89
N ARG A 47 15.36 4.85 -12.13
CA ARG A 47 14.42 5.29 -13.19
C ARG A 47 12.98 4.90 -12.83
N MET A 48 12.00 5.69 -13.29
CA MET A 48 10.59 5.54 -12.88
C MET A 48 10.03 4.11 -13.05
N LYS A 49 10.38 3.41 -14.13
CA LYS A 49 9.96 2.01 -14.35
C LYS A 49 10.37 1.07 -13.21
N TRP A 50 11.53 1.29 -12.62
CA TRP A 50 12.04 0.49 -11.50
C TRP A 50 11.45 0.94 -10.17
N VAL A 51 11.16 2.24 -10.02
CA VAL A 51 10.48 2.78 -8.84
C VAL A 51 9.06 2.24 -8.75
N ALA A 52 8.29 2.34 -9.84
CA ALA A 52 6.96 1.77 -9.94
C ALA A 52 6.97 0.24 -9.76
N GLY A 53 7.96 -0.44 -10.35
CA GLY A 53 8.15 -1.88 -10.16
C GLY A 53 8.42 -2.26 -8.70
N SER A 54 9.28 -1.51 -8.00
CA SER A 54 9.53 -1.75 -6.58
C SER A 54 8.30 -1.48 -5.72
N PHE A 55 7.54 -0.43 -6.03
CA PHE A 55 6.29 -0.13 -5.35
C PHE A 55 5.24 -1.23 -5.55
N LEU A 56 5.08 -1.74 -6.77
CA LEU A 56 4.17 -2.86 -7.05
C LEU A 56 4.53 -4.12 -6.25
N ILE A 57 5.82 -4.41 -6.08
CA ILE A 57 6.27 -5.54 -5.24
C ILE A 57 5.92 -5.29 -3.78
N GLN A 58 6.23 -4.10 -3.25
CA GLN A 58 5.92 -3.71 -1.87
C GLN A 58 4.41 -3.83 -1.62
N PHE A 59 3.61 -3.10 -2.39
CA PHE A 59 2.16 -3.11 -2.30
C PHE A 59 1.56 -4.52 -2.45
N GLY A 60 2.00 -5.27 -3.46
CA GLY A 60 1.50 -6.61 -3.73
C GLY A 60 1.78 -7.59 -2.58
N VAL A 61 2.99 -7.55 -2.01
CA VAL A 61 3.34 -8.42 -0.89
C VAL A 61 2.62 -8.02 0.39
N VAL A 62 2.55 -6.72 0.69
CA VAL A 62 1.76 -6.18 1.82
C VAL A 62 0.29 -6.60 1.70
N PHE A 63 -0.28 -6.49 0.50
CA PHE A 63 -1.66 -6.89 0.23
C PHE A 63 -1.88 -8.39 0.47
N ILE A 64 -0.99 -9.26 -0.01
CA ILE A 64 -1.07 -10.72 0.21
C ILE A 64 -0.98 -11.05 1.71
N ILE A 65 -0.02 -10.47 2.42
CA ILE A 65 0.17 -10.70 3.85
C ILE A 65 -1.03 -10.19 4.66
N SER A 66 -1.64 -9.10 4.23
CA SER A 66 -2.81 -8.51 4.88
C SER A 66 -4.13 -9.18 4.47
N SER A 67 -4.13 -10.03 3.44
CA SER A 67 -5.35 -10.68 2.91
C SER A 67 -6.16 -11.48 3.94
N PRO A 68 -5.56 -12.20 4.92
CA PRO A 68 -6.35 -12.88 5.96
C PRO A 68 -7.15 -11.90 6.82
N LEU A 69 -6.61 -10.70 7.09
CA LEU A 69 -7.34 -9.68 7.84
C LEU A 69 -8.51 -9.12 7.03
N PHE A 70 -8.34 -8.92 5.72
CA PHE A 70 -9.44 -8.50 4.85
C PHE A 70 -10.56 -9.55 4.85
N LEU A 71 -10.22 -10.83 4.80
CA LEU A 71 -11.20 -11.93 4.88
C LEU A 71 -11.93 -11.94 6.23
N LEU A 72 -11.20 -11.81 7.35
CA LEU A 72 -11.80 -11.72 8.69
C LEU A 72 -12.70 -10.48 8.83
N GLY A 73 -12.33 -9.36 8.20
CA GLY A 73 -13.12 -8.14 8.14
C GLY A 73 -14.44 -8.34 7.39
N ILE A 74 -14.40 -8.98 6.22
CA ILE A 74 -15.60 -9.31 5.42
C ILE A 74 -16.52 -10.25 6.20
N MET A 75 -15.97 -11.20 6.97
CA MET A 75 -16.74 -12.12 7.80
C MET A 75 -17.29 -11.49 9.08
N GLY A 76 -16.98 -10.22 9.37
CA GLY A 76 -17.36 -9.55 10.62
C GLY A 76 -16.67 -10.13 11.87
N ALA A 77 -15.67 -11.00 11.69
CA ALA A 77 -14.94 -11.65 12.77
C ALA A 77 -13.76 -10.80 13.28
N TYR A 78 -13.32 -9.82 12.48
CA TYR A 78 -12.21 -8.95 12.85
C TYR A 78 -12.65 -7.85 13.82
N ARG A 79 -12.10 -7.86 15.03
CA ARG A 79 -12.41 -6.89 16.10
C ARG A 79 -11.37 -5.76 16.26
N GLY A 80 -10.43 -5.64 15.32
CA GLY A 80 -9.36 -4.65 15.42
C GLY A 80 -8.29 -4.98 16.46
N GLU A 81 -8.13 -6.26 16.81
CA GLU A 81 -7.19 -6.69 17.82
C GLU A 81 -5.73 -6.45 17.36
N PRO A 82 -4.93 -5.71 18.15
CA PRO A 82 -3.57 -5.31 17.76
C PRO A 82 -2.63 -6.51 17.58
N GLU A 83 -2.90 -7.64 18.23
CA GLU A 83 -2.08 -8.85 18.19
C GLU A 83 -1.97 -9.44 16.78
N GLY A 84 -3.02 -9.34 15.96
CA GLY A 84 -2.99 -9.78 14.57
C GLY A 84 -2.30 -8.79 13.61
N LEU A 85 -2.30 -7.50 13.96
CA LEU A 85 -1.74 -6.43 13.13
C LEU A 85 -0.23 -6.28 13.26
N VAL A 86 0.30 -6.44 14.48
CA VAL A 86 1.72 -6.22 14.76
C VAL A 86 2.64 -7.11 13.91
N PRO A 87 2.40 -8.43 13.76
CA PRO A 87 3.23 -9.28 12.91
C PRO A 87 3.20 -8.87 11.44
N ILE A 88 2.03 -8.45 10.95
CA ILE A 88 1.82 -8.01 9.56
C ILE A 88 2.59 -6.72 9.29
N ILE A 89 2.52 -5.76 10.21
CA ILE A 89 3.25 -4.49 10.13
C ILE A 89 4.76 -4.76 10.13
N LEU A 90 5.25 -5.58 11.06
CA LEU A 90 6.67 -5.91 11.17
C LEU A 90 7.19 -6.61 9.91
N LEU A 91 6.45 -7.60 9.41
CA LEU A 91 6.81 -8.33 8.20
C LEU A 91 6.77 -7.43 6.96
N SER A 92 5.78 -6.55 6.86
CA SER A 92 5.64 -5.57 5.77
C SER A 92 6.83 -4.60 5.73
N ILE A 93 7.17 -3.98 6.88
CA ILE A 93 8.34 -3.10 6.99
C ILE A 93 9.61 -3.84 6.61
N PHE A 94 9.77 -5.08 7.08
CA PHE A 94 10.94 -5.90 6.76
C PHE A 94 11.06 -6.14 5.25
N ILE A 95 9.96 -6.46 4.58
CA ILE A 95 9.94 -6.71 3.13
C ILE A 95 10.22 -5.43 2.36
N ASP A 96 9.55 -4.32 2.69
CA ASP A 96 9.75 -3.02 2.03
C ASP A 96 11.21 -2.59 2.11
N PHE A 97 11.79 -2.73 3.30
CA PHE A 97 13.19 -2.44 3.55
C PHE A 97 14.13 -3.27 2.67
N ASN A 98 13.88 -4.58 2.59
CA ASN A 98 14.68 -5.48 1.75
C ASN A 98 14.51 -5.17 0.26
N VAL A 99 13.29 -4.96 -0.21
CA VAL A 99 12.99 -4.62 -1.61
C VAL A 99 13.72 -3.33 -2.01
N ILE A 100 13.64 -2.29 -1.18
CA ILE A 100 14.32 -1.01 -1.42
C ILE A 100 15.83 -1.20 -1.43
N ASN A 101 16.38 -1.90 -0.44
CA ASN A 101 17.83 -2.07 -0.33
C ASN A 101 18.41 -2.91 -1.47
N ILE A 102 17.74 -4.01 -1.85
CA ILE A 102 18.17 -4.92 -2.93
C ILE A 102 18.06 -4.23 -4.29
N LEU A 103 16.94 -3.56 -4.57
CA LEU A 103 16.70 -2.96 -5.90
C LEU A 103 17.50 -1.68 -6.11
N HIS A 104 17.51 -0.77 -5.12
CA HIS A 104 18.03 0.58 -5.29
C HIS A 104 19.45 0.79 -4.73
N GLN A 105 19.99 -0.20 -4.01
CA GLN A 105 21.34 -0.22 -3.44
C GLN A 105 21.68 1.05 -2.63
N ILE A 106 20.78 1.40 -1.72
CA ILE A 106 20.87 2.64 -0.92
C ILE A 106 21.66 2.40 0.38
N GLY A 107 21.72 1.15 0.85
CA GLY A 107 22.30 0.76 2.12
C GLY A 107 21.30 0.86 3.28
N LEU A 108 21.49 0.03 4.32
CA LEU A 108 20.53 -0.18 5.41
C LEU A 108 20.04 1.11 6.09
N LYS A 109 20.95 2.00 6.48
CA LYS A 109 20.57 3.23 7.22
C LYS A 109 19.68 4.16 6.40
N ARG A 110 19.89 4.21 5.09
CA ARG A 110 19.17 5.10 4.19
C ARG A 110 17.87 4.48 3.68
N SER A 111 17.82 3.16 3.50
CA SER A 111 16.55 2.48 3.17
C SER A 111 15.52 2.65 4.28
N LEU A 112 15.93 2.76 5.55
CA LEU A 112 15.01 3.04 6.65
C LEU A 112 14.24 4.35 6.43
N ILE A 113 14.93 5.41 6.00
CA ILE A 113 14.32 6.72 5.74
C ILE A 113 13.27 6.60 4.62
N VAL A 114 13.62 5.88 3.56
CA VAL A 114 12.70 5.66 2.43
C VAL A 114 11.49 4.84 2.87
N VAL A 115 11.69 3.76 3.63
CA VAL A 115 10.60 2.93 4.16
C VAL A 115 9.68 3.74 5.04
N VAL A 116 10.19 4.52 5.99
CA VAL A 116 9.33 5.35 6.87
C VAL A 116 8.52 6.35 6.05
N LEU A 117 9.11 6.92 4.99
CA LEU A 117 8.44 7.88 4.11
C LEU A 117 7.27 7.26 3.33
N THR A 118 7.41 6.00 2.87
CA THR A 118 6.41 5.33 2.03
C THR A 118 5.42 4.47 2.85
N PHE A 119 5.88 3.88 3.94
CA PHE A 119 5.07 2.99 4.78
C PHE A 119 3.91 3.73 5.46
N VAL A 120 4.14 4.98 5.90
CA VAL A 120 3.08 5.78 6.56
C VAL A 120 1.90 6.04 5.62
N PRO A 121 2.09 6.53 4.38
CA PRO A 121 1.03 6.61 3.37
C PRO A 121 0.33 5.27 3.13
N ILE A 122 1.08 4.17 2.95
CA ILE A 122 0.51 2.84 2.71
C ILE A 122 -0.43 2.44 3.85
N MET A 123 0.00 2.62 5.10
CA MET A 123 -0.82 2.31 6.28
C MET A 123 -2.09 3.17 6.35
N LEU A 124 -1.98 4.48 6.05
CA LEU A 124 -3.15 5.36 5.97
C LEU A 124 -4.16 4.88 4.92
N ILE A 125 -3.69 4.50 3.72
CA ILE A 125 -4.55 3.95 2.66
C ILE A 125 -5.24 2.68 3.16
N MET A 126 -4.50 1.76 3.77
CA MET A 126 -5.05 0.48 4.24
C MET A 126 -6.11 0.67 5.31
N VAL A 127 -5.91 1.61 6.25
CA VAL A 127 -6.91 1.95 7.28
C VAL A 127 -8.15 2.59 6.67
N ILE A 128 -7.98 3.58 5.78
CA ILE A 128 -9.10 4.25 5.10
C ILE A 128 -9.90 3.23 4.27
N PHE A 129 -9.22 2.41 3.47
CA PHE A 129 -9.84 1.37 2.67
C PHE A 129 -10.54 0.33 3.55
N GLY A 130 -9.88 -0.14 4.61
CA GLY A 130 -10.44 -1.04 5.62
C GLY A 130 -11.75 -0.53 6.22
N SER A 131 -11.78 0.74 6.61
CA SER A 131 -12.98 1.38 7.17
C SER A 131 -14.09 1.64 6.15
N SER A 132 -13.75 1.69 4.86
CA SER A 132 -14.69 1.94 3.75
C SER A 132 -15.21 0.66 3.09
N LEU A 133 -14.60 -0.49 3.37
CA LEU A 133 -15.03 -1.79 2.83
C LEU A 133 -16.47 -2.17 3.23
N PRO A 134 -16.93 -2.00 4.49
CA PRO A 134 -18.28 -2.37 4.89
C PRO A 134 -19.38 -1.64 4.09
N SER A 135 -19.19 -0.36 3.76
CA SER A 135 -20.15 0.44 2.99
C SER A 135 -20.16 0.13 1.48
N PHE A 136 -19.18 -0.65 1.01
CA PHE A 136 -19.09 -1.10 -0.37
C PHE A 136 -19.79 -2.45 -0.60
N PHE A 137 -19.81 -3.31 0.43
CA PHE A 137 -20.39 -4.66 0.39
C PHE A 137 -21.80 -4.77 1.00
N MET A 138 -22.26 -3.76 1.74
CA MET A 138 -23.67 -3.56 2.13
C MET A 138 -24.38 -2.60 1.18
#